data_AF-A0A397TXE6-F1
#
_entry.id   AF-A0A397TXE6-F1
#
_cell.length_a   1.000
_cell.length_b   1.000
_cell.length_c   1.000
_cell.angle_alpha   90.00
_cell.angle_beta   90.00
_cell.angle_gamma   90.00
#
_symmetry.space_group_name_H-M   'P 1'
#
loop_
_entity.id
_entity.type
_entity.pdbx_description
1 polymer ?
#
loop_
_entity_poly.entity_id
_entity_poly.type
_entity_poly.pdbx_seq_one_letter_code
_entity_poly.pdbx_strand_id
1 'polypeptide(L)'
;MPPLFCLVRGDPETSSFAVNYTENTTVDEFRETIYNKKKNSLTDIDYPDLILYLVNIDLNTQNPQRAALGNPNVNILNDLDGQVLIPTINVEAIFTTAPTVNHIHILVEIPATKRGSVVEEMRNDIKEMKKDIKDLRKEKSEVNISSVNYESWERIQACLGLDYEATTSLEIELNTERTNAFQWSELTERAQKDGERGYLSYLRAILQIATFWGLGLCDATNETSLLSTGNDILPVRLSGTTDVAIVDRHSIALQMPEKHIRILFELKKTIVKADTYQIMAELIAADLKSIYSVLAVLTDLNDDWRFYWLEKEKIKALKLPRDSAVALIKYNMSLADQEINQQKAEAKEPAPKKQKLKHMVVPNKGIINNSE
;
A
#
# COMPACT_ATOMS: atom_id res chain seq x y z
N MET A 1 -4.28 -55.17 34.15
CA MET A 1 -5.70 -54.93 33.80
C MET A 1 -5.77 -54.44 32.34
N PRO A 2 -6.89 -54.59 31.63
CA PRO A 2 -7.03 -54.00 30.29
C PRO A 2 -6.79 -52.47 30.34
N PRO A 3 -6.16 -51.87 29.32
CA PRO A 3 -5.89 -50.43 29.31
C PRO A 3 -7.18 -49.61 29.19
N LEU A 4 -7.17 -48.42 29.78
CA LEU A 4 -8.20 -47.40 29.59
C LEU A 4 -7.77 -46.44 28.49
N PHE A 5 -8.70 -46.07 27.61
CA PHE A 5 -8.45 -45.06 26.57
C PHE A 5 -8.86 -43.67 27.05
N CYS A 6 -7.91 -42.75 26.94
CA CYS A 6 -8.04 -41.36 27.36
C CYS A 6 -8.00 -40.41 26.16
N LEU A 7 -8.67 -39.26 26.26
CA LEU A 7 -8.59 -38.16 25.29
C LEU A 7 -8.53 -36.82 26.04
N VAL A 8 -7.71 -35.89 25.56
CA VAL A 8 -7.67 -34.52 26.09
C VAL A 8 -8.80 -33.71 25.46
N ARG A 9 -9.55 -32.97 26.27
CA ARG A 9 -10.67 -32.15 25.81
C ARG A 9 -10.21 -31.17 24.71
N GLY A 10 -10.85 -31.25 23.55
CA GLY A 10 -10.56 -30.40 22.38
C GLY A 10 -9.60 -31.02 21.36
N ASP A 11 -8.96 -32.14 21.70
CA ASP A 11 -8.15 -32.90 20.74
C ASP A 11 -9.05 -33.73 19.79
N PRO A 12 -8.59 -34.00 18.56
CA PRO A 12 -9.29 -34.91 17.65
C PRO A 12 -9.30 -36.35 18.19
N GLU A 13 -10.32 -37.13 17.84
CA GLU A 13 -10.49 -38.54 18.25
C GLU A 13 -9.25 -39.41 17.99
N THR A 14 -8.52 -39.12 16.90
CA THR A 14 -7.27 -39.79 16.50
C THR A 14 -6.13 -39.61 17.52
N SER A 15 -6.24 -38.65 18.43
CA SER A 15 -5.25 -38.39 19.49
C SER A 15 -5.49 -39.19 20.77
N SER A 16 -6.53 -40.02 20.79
CA SER A 16 -6.82 -40.92 21.91
C SER A 16 -5.64 -41.86 22.20
N PHE A 17 -5.44 -42.18 23.48
CA PHE A 17 -4.26 -42.93 23.92
C PHE A 17 -4.61 -43.87 25.07
N ALA A 18 -4.02 -45.07 25.04
CA ALA A 18 -4.20 -46.09 26.07
C ALA A 18 -3.31 -45.80 27.29
N VAL A 19 -3.83 -46.01 28.50
CA VAL A 19 -3.09 -45.92 29.76
C VAL A 19 -3.30 -47.21 30.55
N ASN A 20 -2.20 -47.80 31.01
CA ASN A 20 -2.21 -49.02 31.82
C ASN A 20 -2.33 -48.68 33.30
N TYR A 21 -2.92 -49.58 34.08
CA TYR A 21 -3.02 -49.48 35.54
C TYR A 21 -2.96 -50.87 36.19
N THR A 22 -2.65 -50.89 37.49
CA THR A 22 -2.50 -52.10 38.31
C THR A 22 -3.56 -52.18 39.40
N GLU A 23 -3.58 -53.30 40.12
CA GLU A 23 -4.38 -53.47 41.33
C GLU A 23 -3.94 -52.41 42.36
N ASN A 24 -4.91 -51.72 42.96
CA ASN A 24 -4.72 -50.58 43.87
C ASN A 24 -4.23 -49.25 43.25
N THR A 25 -4.12 -49.09 41.92
CA THR A 25 -3.82 -47.76 41.36
C THR A 25 -4.94 -46.77 41.71
N THR A 26 -4.60 -45.68 42.38
CA THR A 26 -5.53 -44.59 42.70
C THR A 26 -5.78 -43.70 41.47
N VAL A 27 -6.90 -42.96 41.47
CA VAL A 27 -7.17 -41.96 40.43
C VAL A 27 -6.07 -40.89 40.36
N ASP A 28 -5.45 -40.53 41.49
CA ASP A 28 -4.35 -39.56 41.51
C ASP A 28 -3.08 -40.09 40.82
N GLU A 29 -2.66 -41.31 41.13
CA GLU A 29 -1.52 -41.97 40.45
C GLU A 29 -1.80 -42.15 38.95
N PHE A 30 -3.06 -42.46 38.60
CA PHE A 30 -3.49 -42.57 37.21
C PHE A 30 -3.44 -41.21 36.48
N ARG A 31 -3.82 -40.13 37.15
CA ARG A 31 -3.70 -38.74 36.66
C ARG A 31 -2.25 -38.37 36.38
N GLU A 32 -1.34 -38.68 37.30
CA GLU A 32 0.09 -38.44 37.11
C GLU A 32 0.63 -39.24 35.90
N THR A 33 0.17 -40.49 35.73
CA THR A 33 0.55 -41.32 34.58
C THR A 33 0.10 -40.70 33.25
N ILE A 34 -1.14 -40.18 33.18
CA ILE A 34 -1.65 -39.44 32.01
C ILE A 34 -0.76 -38.23 31.72
N TYR A 35 -0.48 -37.42 32.75
CA TYR A 35 0.34 -36.23 32.62
C TYR A 35 1.72 -36.55 32.04
N ASN A 36 2.41 -37.52 32.63
CA ASN A 36 3.73 -37.94 32.18
C ASN A 36 3.73 -38.44 30.72
N LYS A 37 2.66 -39.14 30.30
CA LYS A 37 2.52 -39.62 28.93
C LYS A 37 2.25 -38.51 27.92
N LYS A 38 1.63 -37.41 28.34
CA LYS A 38 1.30 -36.25 27.50
C LYS A 38 2.08 -34.99 27.89
N LYS A 39 3.25 -35.16 28.52
CA LYS A 39 4.03 -34.06 29.11
C LYS A 39 4.32 -32.92 28.14
N ASN A 40 4.65 -33.22 26.88
CA ASN A 40 4.91 -32.21 25.84
C ASN A 40 3.66 -31.43 25.41
N SER A 41 2.47 -31.99 25.61
CA SER A 41 1.19 -31.36 25.28
C SER A 41 0.56 -30.66 26.49
N LEU A 42 1.12 -30.86 27.69
CA LEU A 42 0.64 -30.35 28.98
C LEU A 42 1.73 -29.57 29.72
N THR A 43 2.69 -28.98 28.98
CA THR A 43 3.94 -28.41 29.52
C THR A 43 3.73 -27.33 30.59
N ASP A 44 2.64 -26.57 30.49
CA ASP A 44 2.37 -25.42 31.36
C ASP A 44 1.35 -25.73 32.47
N ILE A 45 1.02 -27.01 32.70
CA ILE A 45 -0.01 -27.45 33.65
C ILE A 45 0.63 -28.34 34.70
N ASP A 46 0.30 -28.10 35.96
CA ASP A 46 0.70 -28.99 37.04
C ASP A 46 -0.23 -30.20 37.04
N TYR A 47 0.30 -31.42 37.14
CA TYR A 47 -0.53 -32.63 37.05
C TYR A 47 -1.74 -32.67 38.01
N PRO A 48 -1.71 -32.11 39.24
CA PRO A 48 -2.87 -32.12 40.14
C PRO A 48 -4.04 -31.27 39.64
N ASP A 49 -3.76 -30.32 38.74
CA ASP A 49 -4.77 -29.43 38.16
C ASP A 49 -5.63 -30.15 37.11
N LEU A 50 -5.23 -31.33 36.63
CA LEU A 50 -6.00 -32.09 35.64
C LEU A 50 -7.28 -32.66 36.25
N ILE A 51 -8.42 -32.35 35.63
CA ILE A 51 -9.71 -32.93 35.99
C ILE A 51 -9.97 -34.13 35.08
N LEU A 52 -10.25 -35.29 35.69
CA LEU A 52 -10.55 -36.52 34.96
C LEU A 52 -12.05 -36.79 35.05
N TYR A 53 -12.65 -37.05 33.89
CA TYR A 53 -14.05 -37.44 33.77
C TYR A 53 -14.15 -38.86 33.27
N LEU A 54 -14.88 -39.72 33.99
CA LEU A 54 -15.36 -41.00 33.49
C LEU A 54 -16.41 -40.75 32.43
N VAL A 55 -16.24 -41.38 31.27
CA VAL A 55 -17.18 -41.39 30.15
C VAL A 55 -17.24 -42.78 29.53
N ASN A 56 -18.21 -43.02 28.65
CA ASN A 56 -18.31 -44.27 27.90
C ASN A 56 -18.76 -43.99 26.47
N ILE A 57 -17.84 -43.49 25.63
CA ILE A 57 -18.17 -43.00 24.29
C ILE A 57 -17.77 -44.05 23.24
N ASP A 58 -18.77 -44.65 22.58
CA ASP A 58 -18.56 -45.63 21.51
C ASP A 58 -17.94 -44.98 20.26
N LEU A 59 -16.86 -45.55 19.75
CA LEU A 59 -16.19 -45.12 18.52
C LEU A 59 -16.52 -46.01 17.30
N ASN A 60 -17.27 -47.11 17.49
CA ASN A 60 -17.67 -47.98 16.38
C ASN A 60 -18.84 -47.40 15.57
N THR A 61 -19.66 -46.56 16.20
CA THR A 61 -20.87 -45.99 15.60
C THR A 61 -20.86 -44.47 15.72
N GLN A 62 -21.64 -43.79 14.86
CA GLN A 62 -21.91 -42.37 15.05
C GLN A 62 -22.99 -42.21 16.11
N ASN A 63 -22.68 -41.47 17.17
CA ASN A 63 -23.61 -41.19 18.26
C ASN A 63 -23.47 -39.71 18.71
N PRO A 64 -24.45 -39.18 19.46
CA PRO A 64 -24.43 -37.78 19.88
C PRO A 64 -23.18 -37.40 20.68
N GLN A 65 -22.69 -38.28 21.55
CA GLN A 65 -21.52 -38.02 22.40
C GLN A 65 -20.25 -37.91 21.54
N ARG A 66 -20.05 -38.83 20.58
CA ARG A 66 -18.92 -38.80 19.64
C ARG A 66 -18.94 -37.55 18.76
N ALA A 67 -20.13 -37.16 18.27
CA ALA A 67 -20.28 -35.93 17.49
C ALA A 67 -19.89 -34.67 18.29
N ALA A 68 -20.07 -34.71 19.61
CA ALA A 68 -19.77 -33.59 20.49
C ALA A 68 -18.29 -33.52 20.93
N LEU A 69 -17.48 -34.57 20.75
CA LEU A 69 -16.06 -34.61 21.15
C LEU A 69 -15.22 -33.47 20.52
N GLY A 70 -15.51 -33.09 19.28
CA GLY A 70 -14.79 -32.02 18.57
C GLY A 70 -15.20 -30.61 18.96
N ASN A 71 -16.23 -30.44 19.80
CA ASN A 71 -16.70 -29.13 20.22
C ASN A 71 -16.00 -28.69 21.52
N PRO A 72 -15.14 -27.64 21.50
CA PRO A 72 -14.45 -27.18 22.70
C PRO A 72 -15.40 -26.69 23.81
N ASN A 73 -16.65 -26.33 23.47
CA ASN A 73 -17.66 -25.81 24.39
C ASN A 73 -18.66 -26.87 24.90
N VAL A 74 -18.46 -28.16 24.59
CA VAL A 74 -19.33 -29.25 25.08
C VAL A 74 -19.37 -29.29 26.61
N ASN A 75 -20.55 -29.51 27.20
CA ASN A 75 -20.67 -29.73 28.63
C ASN A 75 -20.41 -31.21 28.93
N ILE A 76 -19.25 -31.54 29.52
CA ILE A 76 -18.85 -32.94 29.74
C ILE A 76 -19.86 -33.68 30.64
N LEU A 77 -20.42 -33.01 31.66
CA LEU A 77 -21.36 -33.63 32.58
C LEU A 77 -22.71 -33.96 31.92
N ASN A 78 -23.23 -33.01 31.13
CA ASN A 78 -24.60 -33.10 30.61
C ASN A 78 -24.68 -33.71 29.19
N ASP A 79 -23.70 -33.41 28.33
CA ASP A 79 -23.74 -33.78 26.92
C ASP A 79 -22.98 -35.08 26.63
N LEU A 80 -22.05 -35.47 27.52
CA LEU A 80 -21.20 -36.67 27.39
C LEU A 80 -21.42 -37.69 28.53
N ASP A 81 -22.45 -37.48 29.36
CA ASP A 81 -22.76 -38.29 30.54
C ASP A 81 -21.55 -38.48 31.48
N GLY A 82 -20.71 -37.45 31.56
CA GLY A 82 -19.45 -37.51 32.28
C GLY A 82 -19.62 -37.46 33.79
N GLN A 83 -18.76 -38.18 34.51
CA GLN A 83 -18.69 -38.14 35.97
C GLN A 83 -17.27 -37.80 36.42
N VAL A 84 -17.14 -36.79 37.30
CA VAL A 84 -15.82 -36.40 37.83
C VAL A 84 -15.26 -37.52 38.69
N LEU A 85 -14.01 -37.91 38.42
CA LEU A 85 -13.31 -38.91 39.21
C LEU A 85 -12.67 -38.31 40.46
N ILE A 86 -12.87 -38.98 41.60
CA ILE A 86 -12.34 -38.56 42.90
C ILE A 86 -10.93 -39.15 43.08
N PRO A 87 -9.91 -38.33 43.42
CA PRO A 87 -8.50 -38.78 43.48
C PRO A 87 -8.22 -39.97 44.40
N THR A 88 -8.97 -40.08 45.50
CA THR A 88 -8.76 -41.07 46.57
C THR A 88 -9.34 -42.45 46.27
N ILE A 89 -10.05 -42.61 45.15
CA ILE A 89 -10.68 -43.88 44.77
C ILE A 89 -9.71 -44.69 43.91
N ASN A 90 -9.68 -46.02 44.10
CA ASN A 90 -8.95 -46.92 43.22
C ASN A 90 -9.64 -47.03 41.86
N VAL A 91 -8.88 -47.00 40.78
CA VAL A 91 -9.41 -47.09 39.40
C VAL A 91 -10.24 -48.36 39.19
N GLU A 92 -9.83 -49.49 39.77
CA GLU A 92 -10.57 -50.76 39.69
C GLU A 92 -11.95 -50.74 40.38
N ALA A 93 -12.14 -49.89 41.40
CA ALA A 93 -13.42 -49.74 42.08
C ALA A 93 -14.43 -48.97 41.22
N ILE A 94 -13.94 -48.21 40.24
CA ILE A 94 -14.75 -47.46 39.26
C ILE A 94 -15.08 -48.36 38.07
N PHE A 95 -14.08 -49.08 37.55
CA PHE A 95 -14.23 -50.03 36.44
C PHE A 95 -14.44 -51.47 36.96
N THR A 96 -15.61 -51.70 37.58
CA THR A 96 -15.98 -53.01 38.15
C THR A 96 -16.24 -54.10 37.11
N THR A 97 -16.37 -53.70 35.84
CA THR A 97 -16.48 -54.61 34.68
C THR A 97 -15.37 -54.27 33.68
N ALA A 98 -15.06 -55.23 32.81
CA ALA A 98 -14.05 -55.01 31.78
C ALA A 98 -14.43 -53.80 30.91
N PRO A 99 -13.51 -52.82 30.70
CA PRO A 99 -13.75 -51.67 29.84
C PRO A 99 -14.15 -52.09 28.43
N THR A 100 -15.08 -51.35 27.84
CA THR A 100 -15.64 -51.63 26.52
C THR A 100 -14.61 -51.37 25.42
N VAL A 101 -14.51 -52.30 24.46
CA VAL A 101 -13.57 -52.17 23.34
C VAL A 101 -13.99 -51.01 22.44
N ASN A 102 -13.02 -50.25 21.91
CA ASN A 102 -13.24 -49.09 21.03
C ASN A 102 -14.11 -47.98 21.65
N HIS A 103 -13.95 -47.76 22.95
CA HIS A 103 -14.57 -46.62 23.64
C HIS A 103 -13.53 -45.67 24.20
N ILE A 104 -13.88 -44.38 24.30
CA ILE A 104 -13.18 -43.45 25.19
C ILE A 104 -13.76 -43.64 26.58
N HIS A 105 -12.86 -43.87 27.55
CA HIS A 105 -13.21 -44.17 28.94
C HIS A 105 -12.99 -42.95 29.84
N ILE A 106 -12.02 -42.10 29.49
CA ILE A 106 -11.61 -40.95 30.30
C ILE A 106 -11.43 -39.72 29.42
N LEU A 107 -12.07 -38.62 29.80
CA LEU A 107 -11.76 -37.28 29.27
C LEU A 107 -10.90 -36.51 30.27
N VAL A 108 -9.84 -35.88 29.74
CA VAL A 108 -8.91 -35.06 30.51
C VAL A 108 -9.22 -33.60 30.23
N GLU A 109 -9.64 -32.86 31.26
CA GLU A 109 -9.90 -31.42 31.17
C GLU A 109 -8.77 -30.61 31.81
N ILE A 110 -8.41 -29.53 31.10
CA ILE A 110 -7.41 -28.55 31.53
C ILE A 110 -8.16 -27.34 32.12
N PRO A 111 -7.87 -26.89 33.36
CA PRO A 111 -8.59 -25.79 34.00
C PRO A 111 -8.52 -24.47 33.23
N ALA A 112 -9.66 -23.75 33.24
CA ALA A 112 -9.85 -22.51 32.49
C ALA A 112 -8.94 -21.34 32.96
N THR A 113 -8.39 -21.40 34.17
CA THR A 113 -7.58 -20.34 34.79
C THR A 113 -6.29 -20.02 34.02
N LYS A 114 -5.68 -20.99 33.31
CA LYS A 114 -4.50 -20.72 32.45
C LYS A 114 -4.86 -20.40 30.99
N ARG A 115 -6.08 -20.73 30.53
CA ARG A 115 -6.57 -20.35 29.20
C ARG A 115 -6.83 -18.84 29.09
N GLY A 116 -7.08 -18.17 30.22
CA GLY A 116 -7.27 -16.72 30.30
C GLY A 116 -5.99 -15.90 30.08
N SER A 117 -4.81 -16.38 30.50
CA SER A 117 -3.57 -15.59 30.38
C SER A 117 -3.10 -15.50 28.93
N VAL A 118 -3.16 -16.61 28.19
CA VAL A 118 -2.79 -16.66 26.75
C VAL A 118 -3.67 -15.74 25.91
N VAL A 119 -4.97 -15.67 26.22
CA VAL A 119 -5.92 -14.81 25.51
C VAL A 119 -5.69 -13.33 25.83
N GLU A 120 -5.31 -12.98 27.05
CA GLU A 120 -5.02 -11.59 27.43
C GLU A 120 -3.67 -11.12 26.87
N GLU A 121 -2.67 -12.00 26.79
CA GLU A 121 -1.38 -11.74 26.15
C GLU A 121 -1.56 -11.49 24.64
N MET A 122 -2.24 -12.38 23.92
CA MET A 122 -2.60 -12.15 22.51
C MET A 122 -3.41 -10.85 22.30
N ARG A 123 -4.30 -10.51 23.24
CA ARG A 123 -5.07 -9.26 23.15
C ARG A 123 -4.17 -8.03 23.31
N ASN A 124 -3.17 -8.09 24.18
CA ASN A 124 -2.20 -7.02 24.37
C ASN A 124 -1.27 -6.88 23.15
N ASP A 125 -0.79 -7.99 22.59
CA ASP A 125 0.00 -7.99 21.36
C ASP A 125 -0.80 -7.39 20.19
N ILE A 126 -2.09 -7.74 20.06
CA ILE A 126 -2.97 -7.13 19.04
C ILE A 126 -3.16 -5.64 19.27
N LYS A 127 -3.25 -5.18 20.53
CA LYS A 127 -3.35 -3.75 20.83
C LYS A 127 -2.04 -3.01 20.50
N GLU A 128 -0.90 -3.61 20.82
CA GLU A 128 0.42 -3.07 20.53
C GLU A 128 0.66 -3.01 19.02
N MET A 129 0.44 -4.10 18.28
CA MET A 129 0.47 -4.10 16.81
C MET A 129 -0.46 -3.05 16.19
N LYS A 130 -1.68 -2.87 16.73
CA LYS A 130 -2.59 -1.82 16.26
C LYS A 130 -2.06 -0.41 16.54
N LYS A 131 -1.38 -0.21 17.66
CA LYS A 131 -0.74 1.04 18.01
C LYS A 131 0.44 1.31 17.08
N ASP A 132 1.31 0.33 16.85
CA ASP A 132 2.45 0.45 15.94
C ASP A 132 1.99 0.74 14.50
N ILE A 133 0.96 0.05 14.01
CA ILE A 133 0.36 0.35 12.69
C ILE A 133 -0.19 1.77 12.65
N LYS A 134 -0.79 2.25 13.73
CA LYS A 134 -1.33 3.61 13.81
C LYS A 134 -0.21 4.64 13.83
N ASP A 135 0.87 4.39 14.56
CA ASP A 135 2.01 5.28 14.69
C ASP A 135 2.82 5.32 13.37
N LEU A 136 3.03 4.18 12.70
CA LEU A 136 3.58 4.11 11.33
C LEU A 136 2.73 4.87 10.30
N ARG A 137 1.39 4.80 10.42
CA ARG A 137 0.49 5.61 9.58
C ARG A 137 0.53 7.09 9.93
N LYS A 138 0.82 7.44 11.19
CA LYS A 138 0.93 8.82 11.67
C LYS A 138 2.26 9.46 11.28
N GLU A 139 3.31 8.65 11.09
CA GLU A 139 4.61 9.05 10.53
C GLU A 139 4.58 9.35 9.03
N LYS A 140 3.56 8.87 8.30
CA LYS A 140 3.25 9.34 6.94
C LYS A 140 2.65 10.76 7.00
N SER A 141 3.47 11.72 7.37
CA SER A 141 3.12 13.15 7.35
C SER A 141 2.85 13.60 5.92
N GLU A 142 1.79 14.39 5.73
CA GLU A 142 1.62 15.16 4.51
C GLU A 142 2.62 16.33 4.53
N VAL A 143 3.39 16.47 3.46
CA VAL A 143 4.34 17.56 3.28
C VAL A 143 3.88 18.39 2.08
N ASN A 144 3.70 19.68 2.30
CA ASN A 144 3.44 20.60 1.20
C ASN A 144 4.74 20.77 0.38
N ILE A 145 4.63 20.58 -0.93
CA ILE A 145 5.75 20.69 -1.89
C ILE A 145 6.51 22.01 -1.72
N SER A 146 5.81 23.13 -1.57
CA SER A 146 6.43 24.46 -1.43
C SER A 146 7.12 24.68 -0.08
N SER A 147 7.02 23.72 0.84
CA SER A 147 7.64 23.73 2.16
C SER A 147 8.65 22.59 2.35
N VAL A 148 8.98 21.87 1.27
CA VAL A 148 9.99 20.80 1.33
C VAL A 148 11.34 21.41 1.68
N ASN A 149 11.86 20.99 2.82
CA ASN A 149 13.19 21.33 3.31
C ASN A 149 14.16 20.16 3.12
N TYR A 150 15.41 20.34 3.54
CA TYR A 150 16.45 19.30 3.41
C TYR A 150 16.06 17.98 4.08
N GLU A 151 15.52 18.01 5.29
CA GLU A 151 15.16 16.79 6.04
C GLU A 151 14.02 16.02 5.35
N SER A 152 13.00 16.73 4.88
CA SER A 152 11.90 16.13 4.12
C SER A 152 12.42 15.54 2.80
N TRP A 153 13.31 16.26 2.13
CA TRP A 153 13.95 15.81 0.89
C TRP A 153 14.80 14.56 1.10
N GLU A 154 15.68 14.51 2.11
CA GLU A 154 16.50 13.34 2.40
C GLU A 154 15.66 12.09 2.64
N ARG A 155 14.53 12.21 3.33
CA ARG A 155 13.60 11.09 3.55
C ARG A 155 13.00 10.57 2.24
N ILE A 156 12.61 11.48 1.34
CA ILE A 156 12.08 11.12 0.00
C ILE A 156 13.18 10.44 -0.81
N GLN A 157 14.36 11.06 -0.88
CA GLN A 157 15.51 10.58 -1.64
C GLN A 157 15.94 9.18 -1.16
N ALA A 158 16.11 8.98 0.14
CA ALA A 158 16.50 7.69 0.72
C ALA A 158 15.46 6.60 0.48
N CYS A 159 14.17 6.93 0.57
CA CYS A 159 13.10 5.96 0.33
C CYS A 159 13.04 5.48 -1.13
N LEU A 160 13.35 6.36 -2.07
CA LEU A 160 13.36 6.05 -3.50
C LEU A 160 14.70 5.48 -3.98
N GLY A 161 15.72 5.43 -3.11
CA GLY A 161 17.07 5.01 -3.49
C GLY A 161 17.72 5.90 -4.53
N LEU A 162 17.37 7.20 -4.55
CA LEU A 162 17.83 8.12 -5.58
C LEU A 162 19.18 8.74 -5.24
N ASP A 163 20.08 8.79 -6.22
CA ASP A 163 21.32 9.56 -6.15
C ASP A 163 21.18 10.92 -6.86
N TYR A 164 22.08 11.87 -6.56
CA TYR A 164 22.13 13.16 -7.23
C TYR A 164 23.40 13.29 -8.08
N GLU A 165 23.26 13.73 -9.33
CA GLU A 165 24.40 13.92 -10.23
C GLU A 165 24.28 15.23 -11.02
N ALA A 166 25.16 16.18 -10.73
CA ALA A 166 25.30 17.39 -11.52
C ALA A 166 26.10 17.10 -12.80
N THR A 167 25.55 17.50 -13.94
CA THR A 167 26.15 17.38 -15.27
C THR A 167 26.51 18.77 -15.80
N THR A 168 27.63 18.89 -16.49
CA THR A 168 28.13 20.17 -17.03
C THR A 168 27.82 20.37 -18.52
N SER A 169 27.45 19.32 -19.25
CA SER A 169 27.19 19.37 -20.68
C SER A 169 26.23 18.28 -21.13
N LEU A 170 25.46 18.56 -22.19
CA LEU A 170 24.67 17.56 -22.90
C LEU A 170 25.38 17.17 -24.18
N GLU A 171 25.29 15.90 -24.56
CA GLU A 171 25.75 15.38 -25.86
C GLU A 171 24.68 15.65 -26.95
N ILE A 172 24.19 16.89 -27.02
CA ILE A 172 23.13 17.29 -27.96
C ILE A 172 23.49 18.65 -28.56
N GLU A 173 23.43 18.78 -29.88
CA GLU A 173 23.58 20.05 -30.57
C GLU A 173 22.28 20.87 -30.48
N LEU A 174 22.35 22.03 -29.81
CA LEU A 174 21.22 22.92 -29.64
C LEU A 174 21.33 24.13 -30.57
N ASN A 175 20.30 24.35 -31.38
CA ASN A 175 20.16 25.57 -32.17
C ASN A 175 19.68 26.71 -31.26
N THR A 176 20.61 27.59 -30.89
CA THR A 176 20.34 28.70 -29.97
C THR A 176 19.93 29.96 -30.72
N GLU A 177 18.92 30.64 -30.18
CA GLU A 177 18.47 31.95 -30.64
C GLU A 177 18.50 32.92 -29.47
N ARG A 178 18.84 34.17 -29.74
CA ARG A 178 18.89 35.20 -28.70
C ARG A 178 17.51 35.42 -28.10
N THR A 179 17.38 35.19 -26.80
CA THR A 179 16.14 35.37 -26.05
C THR A 179 16.27 36.57 -25.12
N ASN A 180 15.25 37.43 -25.09
CA ASN A 180 15.21 38.57 -24.18
C ASN A 180 14.89 38.11 -22.75
N ALA A 181 15.44 38.78 -21.75
CA ALA A 181 15.22 38.48 -20.33
C ALA A 181 13.79 38.90 -19.89
N PHE A 182 13.17 38.14 -18.98
CA PHE A 182 11.87 38.51 -18.41
C PHE A 182 11.98 39.67 -17.42
N GLN A 183 11.09 40.64 -17.53
CA GLN A 183 11.10 41.82 -16.65
C GLN A 183 10.17 41.60 -15.45
N TRP A 184 10.73 41.11 -14.35
CA TRP A 184 10.01 41.08 -13.07
C TRP A 184 9.67 42.51 -12.61
N SER A 185 8.47 42.67 -12.07
CA SER A 185 7.98 43.90 -11.46
C SER A 185 7.94 43.78 -9.94
N GLU A 186 7.48 44.82 -9.25
CA GLU A 186 7.25 44.80 -7.80
C GLU A 186 6.06 43.91 -7.39
N LEU A 187 5.21 43.47 -8.33
CA LEU A 187 4.11 42.55 -8.05
C LEU A 187 4.64 41.19 -7.56
N THR A 188 3.88 40.47 -6.73
CA THR A 188 4.26 39.10 -6.36
C THR A 188 4.36 38.20 -7.60
N GLU A 189 5.14 37.12 -7.53
CA GLU A 189 5.32 36.16 -8.64
C GLU A 189 3.97 35.74 -9.23
N ARG A 190 3.08 35.24 -8.37
CA ARG A 190 1.72 34.83 -8.75
C ARG A 190 0.86 35.96 -9.32
N ALA A 191 1.07 37.20 -8.89
CA ALA A 191 0.34 38.34 -9.42
C ALA A 191 0.82 38.78 -10.81
N GLN A 192 2.05 38.43 -11.21
CA GLN A 192 2.61 38.75 -12.54
C GLN A 192 2.46 37.58 -13.54
N LYS A 193 1.40 36.79 -13.42
CA LYS A 193 1.16 35.63 -14.29
C LYS A 193 0.57 35.97 -15.65
N ASP A 194 -0.46 36.81 -15.66
CA ASP A 194 -1.30 37.10 -16.83
C ASP A 194 -0.99 38.46 -17.48
N GLY A 195 -1.60 38.70 -18.64
CA GLY A 195 -1.48 39.94 -19.40
C GLY A 195 -0.27 39.98 -20.32
N GLU A 196 -0.12 41.07 -21.07
CA GLU A 196 0.94 41.24 -22.08
C GLU A 196 2.36 41.17 -21.49
N ARG A 197 2.51 41.57 -20.21
CA ARG A 197 3.77 41.55 -19.46
C ARG A 197 3.86 40.41 -18.44
N GLY A 198 2.90 39.47 -18.47
CA GLY A 198 2.87 38.31 -17.59
C GLY A 198 3.82 37.22 -18.05
N TYR A 199 4.32 36.41 -17.12
CA TYR A 199 5.27 35.33 -17.46
C TYR A 199 4.65 34.28 -18.39
N LEU A 200 3.33 34.05 -18.36
CA LEU A 200 2.68 33.11 -19.27
C LEU A 200 2.75 33.57 -20.72
N SER A 201 2.57 34.87 -20.98
CA SER A 201 2.70 35.47 -22.31
C SER A 201 4.15 35.41 -22.80
N TYR A 202 5.11 35.69 -21.90
CA TYR A 202 6.53 35.57 -22.18
C TYR A 202 6.94 34.13 -22.53
N LEU A 203 6.56 33.14 -21.72
CA LEU A 203 6.84 31.73 -22.00
C LEU A 203 6.24 31.27 -23.34
N ARG A 204 4.99 31.64 -23.63
CA ARG A 204 4.36 31.34 -24.94
C ARG A 204 5.16 31.92 -26.11
N ALA A 205 5.68 33.13 -25.97
CA ALA A 205 6.46 33.80 -27.01
C ALA A 205 7.84 33.15 -27.22
N ILE A 206 8.62 32.94 -26.15
CA ILE A 206 9.98 32.41 -26.29
C ILE A 206 9.99 30.94 -26.70
N LEU A 207 9.03 30.14 -26.19
CA LEU A 207 8.92 28.72 -26.51
C LEU A 207 8.19 28.47 -27.82
N GLN A 208 7.50 29.48 -28.36
CA GLN A 208 6.68 29.39 -29.57
C GLN A 208 5.67 28.23 -29.49
N ILE A 209 5.09 27.97 -28.31
CA ILE A 209 4.34 26.73 -28.05
C ILE A 209 3.18 26.47 -29.05
N ALA A 210 2.66 27.52 -29.68
CA ALA A 210 1.63 27.41 -30.71
C ALA A 210 2.08 26.59 -31.95
N THR A 211 3.38 26.43 -32.19
CA THR A 211 3.91 25.61 -33.29
C THR A 211 3.78 24.11 -33.02
N PHE A 212 3.58 23.71 -31.76
CA PHE A 212 3.44 22.31 -31.35
C PHE A 212 1.96 21.98 -31.13
N TRP A 213 1.36 21.28 -32.10
CA TRP A 213 -0.08 21.03 -32.12
C TRP A 213 -0.53 20.11 -30.97
N GLY A 214 0.29 19.12 -30.64
CA GLY A 214 0.03 18.13 -29.61
C GLY A 214 0.19 18.67 -28.18
N LEU A 215 0.88 19.80 -27.99
CA LEU A 215 1.25 20.32 -26.68
C LEU A 215 0.49 21.58 -26.31
N GLY A 216 0.35 21.83 -25.01
CA GLY A 216 -0.26 23.03 -24.45
C GLY A 216 0.39 23.46 -23.15
N LEU A 217 0.30 24.76 -22.85
CA LEU A 217 0.77 25.34 -21.60
C LEU A 217 -0.40 25.38 -20.60
N CYS A 218 -0.24 24.65 -19.51
CA CYS A 218 -1.20 24.56 -18.41
C CYS A 218 -0.81 25.55 -17.30
N ASP A 219 -1.70 26.49 -16.97
CA ASP A 219 -1.58 27.31 -15.75
C ASP A 219 -1.99 26.44 -14.56
N ALA A 220 -1.01 26.02 -13.77
CA ALA A 220 -1.21 25.13 -12.63
C ALA A 220 -1.46 25.89 -11.33
N THR A 221 -1.38 27.23 -11.34
CA THR A 221 -1.47 28.07 -10.12
C THR A 221 -2.84 27.99 -9.44
N ASN A 222 -3.89 27.61 -10.16
CA ASN A 222 -5.25 27.47 -9.62
C ASN A 222 -5.59 26.02 -9.24
N GLU A 223 -4.76 25.05 -9.63
CA GLU A 223 -4.97 23.64 -9.35
C GLU A 223 -4.04 23.18 -8.22
N THR A 224 -4.47 23.42 -6.98
CA THR A 224 -3.65 23.18 -5.78
C THR A 224 -3.29 21.72 -5.52
N SER A 225 -3.84 20.79 -6.29
CA SER A 225 -3.62 19.35 -6.17
C SER A 225 -3.06 18.69 -7.42
N LEU A 226 -2.58 19.47 -8.41
CA LEU A 226 -2.05 18.93 -9.67
C LEU A 226 -0.97 17.87 -9.40
N LEU A 227 -0.07 18.14 -8.46
CA LEU A 227 1.05 17.26 -8.10
C LEU A 227 0.82 16.46 -6.82
N SER A 228 -0.37 16.54 -6.21
CA SER A 228 -0.64 15.76 -5.00
C SER A 228 -0.57 14.26 -5.27
N THR A 229 0.19 13.53 -4.44
CA THR A 229 0.41 12.08 -4.54
C THR A 229 -0.50 11.29 -3.59
N GLY A 230 -0.72 10.01 -3.90
CA GLY A 230 -1.35 9.05 -2.99
C GLY A 230 -0.40 8.57 -1.89
N ASN A 231 -0.89 7.67 -1.03
CA ASN A 231 -0.17 7.17 0.15
C ASN A 231 0.68 5.91 -0.12
N ASP A 232 0.74 5.47 -1.38
CA ASP A 232 1.09 4.09 -1.70
C ASP A 232 2.57 3.94 -2.10
N ILE A 233 3.20 5.03 -2.53
CA ILE A 233 4.54 5.00 -3.14
C ILE A 233 5.60 5.72 -2.27
N LEU A 234 5.23 6.84 -1.64
CA LEU A 234 6.16 7.68 -0.89
C LEU A 234 5.99 7.52 0.63
N PRO A 235 7.06 7.75 1.42
CA PRO A 235 6.99 7.71 2.88
C PRO A 235 6.25 8.93 3.44
N VAL A 236 6.11 9.99 2.64
CA VAL A 236 5.35 11.20 2.92
C VAL A 236 4.38 11.45 1.78
N ARG A 237 3.17 11.91 2.09
CA ARG A 237 2.25 12.36 1.05
C ARG A 237 2.70 13.75 0.59
N LEU A 238 3.04 13.89 -0.68
CA LEU A 238 3.32 15.20 -1.26
C LEU A 238 1.99 15.85 -1.63
N SER A 239 1.79 17.10 -1.21
CA SER A 239 0.67 17.91 -1.66
C SER A 239 1.13 19.23 -2.24
N GLY A 240 0.54 19.61 -3.37
CA GLY A 240 0.88 20.87 -4.01
C GLY A 240 0.69 20.84 -5.51
N THR A 241 1.33 21.82 -6.12
CA THR A 241 1.26 22.13 -7.55
C THR A 241 2.62 22.64 -8.00
N THR A 242 2.65 23.22 -9.19
CA THR A 242 3.78 23.91 -9.82
C THR A 242 3.25 25.23 -10.40
N ASP A 243 4.10 26.12 -10.89
CA ASP A 243 3.62 27.37 -11.50
C ASP A 243 3.07 27.12 -12.90
N VAL A 244 3.82 26.39 -13.73
CA VAL A 244 3.46 26.13 -15.14
C VAL A 244 3.86 24.72 -15.54
N ALA A 245 3.03 24.07 -16.35
CA ALA A 245 3.38 22.78 -16.97
C ALA A 245 3.16 22.82 -18.48
N ILE A 246 4.01 22.11 -19.22
CA ILE A 246 3.75 21.74 -20.61
C ILE A 246 3.24 20.30 -20.60
N VAL A 247 2.05 20.12 -21.17
CA VAL A 247 1.32 18.86 -21.16
C VAL A 247 0.75 18.57 -22.55
N ASP A 248 0.30 17.35 -22.77
CA ASP A 248 -0.48 17.02 -23.97
C ASP A 248 -1.76 17.86 -24.02
N ARG A 249 -2.00 18.60 -25.11
CA ARG A 249 -3.14 19.53 -25.24
C ARG A 249 -4.50 18.87 -24.98
N HIS A 250 -4.63 17.59 -25.29
CA HIS A 250 -5.88 16.83 -25.10
C HIS A 250 -6.16 16.57 -23.63
N SER A 251 -5.13 16.41 -22.79
CA SER A 251 -5.30 16.18 -21.35
C SER A 251 -5.86 17.41 -20.64
N ILE A 252 -5.50 18.62 -21.09
CA ILE A 252 -6.09 19.89 -20.63
C ILE A 252 -7.60 19.89 -20.91
N ALA A 253 -8.01 19.54 -22.13
CA ALA A 253 -9.42 19.52 -22.52
C ALA A 253 -10.24 18.48 -21.73
N LEU A 254 -9.57 17.41 -21.28
CA LEU A 254 -10.17 16.36 -20.45
C LEU A 254 -10.06 16.62 -18.94
N GLN A 255 -9.49 17.76 -18.52
CA GLN A 255 -9.26 18.10 -17.12
C GLN A 255 -8.42 17.04 -16.38
N MET A 256 -7.46 16.43 -17.09
CA MET A 256 -6.50 15.46 -16.55
C MET A 256 -5.04 15.82 -16.93
N PRO A 257 -4.61 17.09 -16.81
CA PRO A 257 -3.28 17.52 -17.24
C PRO A 257 -2.15 16.79 -16.51
N GLU A 258 -2.37 16.37 -15.27
CA GLU A 258 -1.40 15.71 -14.42
C GLU A 258 -0.96 14.32 -14.91
N LYS A 259 -1.73 13.72 -15.82
CA LYS A 259 -1.42 12.40 -16.42
C LYS A 259 -0.49 12.47 -17.61
N HIS A 260 -0.28 13.66 -18.17
CA HIS A 260 0.45 13.84 -19.43
C HIS A 260 1.45 15.01 -19.33
N ILE A 261 2.07 15.17 -18.16
CA ILE A 261 3.10 16.19 -17.94
C ILE A 261 4.36 15.80 -18.71
N ARG A 262 4.90 16.75 -19.47
CA ARG A 262 6.19 16.63 -20.17
C ARG A 262 7.26 17.47 -19.51
N ILE A 263 6.93 18.74 -19.22
CA ILE A 263 7.86 19.71 -18.65
C ILE A 263 7.17 20.47 -17.52
N LEU A 264 7.85 20.64 -16.39
CA LEU A 264 7.43 21.46 -15.26
C LEU A 264 8.27 22.73 -15.16
N PHE A 265 7.67 23.80 -14.66
CA PHE A 265 8.34 25.06 -14.36
C PHE A 265 7.99 25.52 -12.96
N GLU A 266 9.03 25.66 -12.13
CA GLU A 266 8.99 26.43 -10.89
C GLU A 266 9.67 27.77 -11.12
N LEU A 267 8.92 28.85 -10.93
CA LEU A 267 9.34 30.21 -11.26
C LEU A 267 9.64 30.99 -9.98
N LYS A 268 10.86 31.52 -9.87
CA LYS A 268 11.28 32.33 -8.70
C LYS A 268 11.91 33.63 -9.15
N LYS A 269 11.57 34.76 -8.55
CA LYS A 269 12.30 36.03 -8.74
C LYS A 269 13.75 35.94 -8.28
N THR A 270 14.01 35.12 -7.27
CA THR A 270 15.35 34.87 -6.74
C THR A 270 15.40 33.44 -6.26
N ILE A 271 16.32 32.67 -6.84
CA ILE A 271 16.46 31.25 -6.51
C ILE A 271 17.35 31.09 -5.27
N VAL A 272 16.81 30.44 -4.25
CA VAL A 272 17.51 30.02 -3.04
C VAL A 272 17.68 28.50 -3.00
N LYS A 273 18.46 28.00 -2.05
CA LYS A 273 18.73 26.56 -1.92
C LYS A 273 17.47 25.74 -1.67
N ALA A 274 16.50 26.27 -0.92
CA ALA A 274 15.25 25.58 -0.61
C ALA A 274 14.45 25.24 -1.88
N ASP A 275 14.47 26.13 -2.89
CA ASP A 275 13.78 25.92 -4.16
C ASP A 275 14.29 24.71 -4.93
N THR A 276 15.56 24.33 -4.68
CA THR A 276 16.16 23.12 -5.28
C THR A 276 15.54 21.84 -4.71
N TYR A 277 15.17 21.81 -3.43
CA TYR A 277 14.44 20.67 -2.86
C TYR A 277 12.98 20.66 -3.29
N GLN A 278 12.37 21.84 -3.41
CA GLN A 278 11.01 22.00 -3.93
C GLN A 278 10.90 21.43 -5.35
N ILE A 279 11.73 21.87 -6.30
CA ILE A 279 11.64 21.41 -7.70
C ILE A 279 11.94 19.91 -7.83
N MET A 280 12.83 19.35 -7.01
CA MET A 280 13.06 17.90 -7.01
C MET A 280 11.84 17.14 -6.49
N ALA A 281 11.15 17.64 -5.45
CA ALA A 281 9.90 17.04 -4.99
C ALA A 281 8.79 17.14 -6.06
N GLU A 282 8.71 18.26 -6.79
CA GLU A 282 7.80 18.43 -7.93
C GLU A 282 8.10 17.44 -9.06
N LEU A 283 9.38 17.24 -9.39
CA LEU A 283 9.83 16.26 -10.37
C LEU A 283 9.35 14.86 -10.01
N ILE A 284 9.59 14.41 -8.77
CA ILE A 284 9.15 13.10 -8.29
C ILE A 284 7.62 12.98 -8.36
N ALA A 285 6.91 13.98 -7.87
CA ALA A 285 5.47 13.98 -7.86
C ALA A 285 4.87 13.91 -9.28
N ALA A 286 5.45 14.62 -10.24
CA ALA A 286 5.01 14.59 -11.63
C ALA A 286 5.39 13.30 -12.34
N ASP A 287 6.59 12.76 -12.13
CA ASP A 287 7.03 11.51 -12.75
C ASP A 287 6.16 10.32 -12.29
N LEU A 288 5.73 10.31 -11.01
CA LEU A 288 4.77 9.32 -10.50
C LEU A 288 3.36 9.44 -11.10
N LYS A 289 2.98 10.61 -11.62
CA LYS A 289 1.62 10.89 -12.10
C LYS A 289 1.50 10.85 -13.61
N SER A 290 2.55 11.29 -14.29
CA SER A 290 2.63 11.34 -15.75
C SER A 290 2.91 9.96 -16.30
N ILE A 291 2.40 9.69 -17.50
CA ILE A 291 2.78 8.50 -18.27
C ILE A 291 4.12 8.68 -19.00
N TYR A 292 4.73 9.85 -18.90
CA TYR A 292 5.95 10.24 -19.58
C TYR A 292 7.04 10.62 -18.58
N SER A 293 8.29 10.47 -19.00
CA SER A 293 9.41 11.07 -18.29
C SER A 293 9.27 12.59 -18.26
N VAL A 294 9.50 13.18 -17.09
CA VAL A 294 9.30 14.61 -16.85
C VAL A 294 10.64 15.36 -16.80
N LEU A 295 10.70 16.50 -17.48
CA LEU A 295 11.78 17.48 -17.34
C LEU A 295 11.33 18.61 -16.42
N ALA A 296 12.00 18.81 -15.30
CA ALA A 296 11.68 19.90 -14.37
C ALA A 296 12.63 21.09 -14.56
N VAL A 297 12.08 22.31 -14.58
CA VAL A 297 12.81 23.56 -14.81
C VAL A 297 12.61 24.49 -13.62
N LEU A 298 13.70 24.84 -12.93
CA LEU A 298 13.72 25.90 -11.92
C LEU A 298 14.38 27.13 -12.54
N THR A 299 13.66 28.24 -12.61
CA THR A 299 14.19 29.44 -13.26
C THR A 299 13.66 30.76 -12.71
N ASP A 300 14.49 31.79 -12.83
CA ASP A 300 14.09 33.19 -12.68
C ASP A 300 13.67 33.86 -13.98
N LEU A 301 13.55 33.10 -15.07
CA LEU A 301 13.26 33.55 -16.42
C LEU A 301 14.29 34.55 -16.99
N ASN A 302 15.39 34.76 -16.26
CA ASN A 302 16.49 35.66 -16.60
C ASN A 302 17.75 34.85 -16.86
N ASP A 303 18.62 34.70 -15.86
CA ASP A 303 19.98 34.20 -16.02
C ASP A 303 20.22 32.89 -15.25
N ASP A 304 19.28 32.44 -14.43
CA ASP A 304 19.35 31.17 -13.74
C ASP A 304 18.31 30.19 -14.30
N TRP A 305 18.79 29.19 -15.04
CA TRP A 305 17.97 28.12 -15.61
C TRP A 305 18.59 26.78 -15.23
N ARG A 306 17.88 26.05 -14.38
CA ARG A 306 18.31 24.74 -13.86
C ARG A 306 17.31 23.68 -14.27
N PHE A 307 17.82 22.58 -14.80
CA PHE A 307 17.08 21.45 -15.33
C PHE A 307 17.31 20.24 -14.45
N TYR A 308 16.25 19.48 -14.20
CA TYR A 308 16.30 18.24 -13.45
C TYR A 308 15.49 17.15 -14.17
N TRP A 309 16.02 15.94 -14.21
CA TRP A 309 15.33 14.77 -14.77
C TRP A 309 15.81 13.50 -14.09
N LEU A 310 15.03 12.42 -14.23
CA LEU A 310 15.40 11.11 -13.72
C LEU A 310 16.13 10.30 -14.79
N GLU A 311 17.25 9.69 -14.42
CA GLU A 311 17.99 8.74 -15.25
C GLU A 311 18.64 7.68 -14.38
N LYS A 312 18.29 6.40 -14.57
CA LYS A 312 18.92 5.24 -13.90
C LYS A 312 19.06 5.43 -12.38
N GLU A 313 17.94 5.70 -11.70
CA GLU A 313 17.89 5.93 -10.24
C GLU A 313 18.65 7.19 -9.78
N LYS A 314 18.96 8.11 -10.69
CA LYS A 314 19.60 9.39 -10.37
C LYS A 314 18.71 10.55 -10.75
N ILE A 315 18.77 11.60 -9.95
CA ILE A 315 18.35 12.94 -10.34
C ILE A 315 19.55 13.60 -10.98
N LYS A 316 19.47 13.77 -12.29
CA LYS A 316 20.42 14.57 -13.04
C LYS A 316 20.08 16.04 -12.88
N ALA A 317 21.10 16.89 -12.81
CA ALA A 317 20.93 18.33 -12.76
C ALA A 317 21.85 19.02 -13.77
N LEU A 318 21.35 20.03 -14.46
CA LEU A 318 22.11 20.82 -15.43
C LEU A 318 21.73 22.30 -15.33
N LYS A 319 22.73 23.19 -15.33
CA LYS A 319 22.51 24.63 -15.44
C LYS A 319 22.91 25.12 -16.83
N LEU A 320 22.06 25.90 -17.48
CA LEU A 320 22.31 26.46 -18.81
C LEU A 320 22.11 27.97 -18.85
N PRO A 321 22.82 28.69 -19.75
CA PRO A 321 22.45 30.04 -20.12
C PRO A 321 21.05 30.07 -20.77
N ARG A 322 20.34 31.20 -20.67
CA ARG A 322 18.96 31.37 -21.15
C ARG A 322 18.72 30.86 -22.58
N ASP A 323 19.56 31.26 -23.53
CA ASP A 323 19.37 30.90 -24.94
C ASP A 323 19.48 29.38 -25.16
N SER A 324 20.41 28.72 -24.46
CA SER A 324 20.56 27.27 -24.47
C SER A 324 19.43 26.56 -23.71
N ALA A 325 18.96 27.15 -22.61
CA ALA A 325 17.83 26.65 -21.84
C ALA A 325 16.55 26.62 -22.69
N VAL A 326 16.23 27.71 -23.38
CA VAL A 326 15.09 27.79 -24.30
C VAL A 326 15.23 26.81 -25.45
N ALA A 327 16.42 26.69 -26.03
CA ALA A 327 16.68 25.72 -27.09
C ALA A 327 16.48 24.27 -26.62
N LEU A 328 16.93 23.93 -25.41
CA LEU A 328 16.72 22.60 -24.82
C LEU A 328 15.24 22.29 -24.61
N ILE A 329 14.47 23.25 -24.11
CA ILE A 329 13.02 23.09 -23.91
C ILE A 329 12.33 22.87 -25.26
N LYS A 330 12.62 23.68 -26.28
CA LYS A 330 12.07 23.52 -27.64
C LYS A 330 12.45 22.17 -28.26
N TYR A 331 13.68 21.71 -28.04
CA TYR A 331 14.13 20.40 -28.49
C TYR A 331 13.30 19.27 -27.87
N ASN A 332 13.11 19.29 -26.54
CA ASN A 332 12.26 18.32 -25.85
C ASN A 332 10.79 18.39 -26.29
N MET A 333 10.25 19.59 -26.50
CA MET A 333 8.89 19.78 -27.05
C MET A 333 8.75 19.19 -28.46
N SER A 334 9.80 19.30 -29.29
CA SER A 334 9.79 18.74 -30.65
C SER A 334 9.74 17.21 -30.62
N LEU A 335 10.51 16.58 -29.74
CA LEU A 335 10.46 15.12 -29.54
C LEU A 335 9.09 14.68 -29.02
N ALA A 336 8.56 15.37 -28.00
CA ALA A 336 7.25 15.04 -27.43
C ALA A 336 6.10 15.19 -28.46
N ASP A 337 6.12 16.24 -29.29
CA ASP A 337 5.09 16.42 -30.34
C ASP A 337 5.20 15.32 -31.41
N GLN A 338 6.42 14.89 -31.77
CA GLN A 338 6.63 13.75 -32.68
C GLN A 338 6.08 12.45 -32.09
N GLU A 339 6.34 12.15 -30.82
CA GLU A 339 5.80 10.97 -30.13
C GLU A 339 4.26 10.94 -30.17
N ILE A 340 3.61 12.07 -29.86
CA ILE A 340 2.14 12.18 -29.89
C ILE A 340 1.60 11.94 -31.30
N ASN A 341 2.28 12.46 -32.32
CA ASN A 341 1.87 12.30 -33.71
C ASN A 341 2.06 10.86 -34.20
N GLN A 342 3.11 10.17 -33.75
CA GLN A 342 3.34 8.74 -34.04
C GLN A 342 2.27 7.86 -33.40
N GLN A 343 1.97 8.06 -32.11
CA GLN A 343 0.90 7.31 -31.43
C GLN A 343 -0.46 7.47 -32.12
N LYS A 344 -0.77 8.67 -32.63
CA LYS A 344 -2.00 8.92 -33.41
C LYS A 344 -2.00 8.21 -34.77
N ALA A 345 -0.84 8.02 -35.39
CA ALA A 345 -0.72 7.27 -36.63
C ALA A 345 -0.86 5.76 -36.39
N GLU A 346 -0.25 5.24 -35.33
CA GLU A 346 -0.32 3.83 -34.93
C GLU A 346 -1.73 3.43 -34.43
N ALA A 347 -2.43 4.32 -33.73
CA ALA A 347 -3.83 4.11 -33.33
C ALA A 347 -4.82 4.02 -34.52
N LYS A 348 -4.38 4.34 -35.74
CA LYS A 348 -5.17 4.13 -36.97
C LYS A 348 -4.95 2.75 -37.60
N GLU A 349 -3.95 1.98 -37.18
CA GLU A 349 -3.83 0.57 -37.53
C GLU A 349 -4.79 -0.27 -36.65
N PRO A 350 -5.45 -1.30 -37.20
CA PRO A 350 -6.47 -2.04 -36.46
C PRO A 350 -5.83 -2.86 -35.33
N ALA A 351 -5.88 -2.33 -34.11
CA ALA A 351 -5.47 -3.02 -32.91
C ALA A 351 -6.28 -4.33 -32.71
N PRO A 352 -5.65 -5.44 -32.28
CA PRO A 352 -6.36 -6.68 -31.99
C PRO A 352 -7.30 -6.51 -30.78
N LYS A 353 -8.60 -6.60 -31.07
CA LYS A 353 -9.79 -6.71 -30.20
C LYS A 353 -9.60 -6.77 -28.68
N LYS A 354 -9.89 -5.65 -27.99
CA LYS A 354 -10.93 -5.41 -26.95
C LYS A 354 -11.14 -3.88 -26.91
N GLN A 355 -12.30 -3.22 -27.00
CA GLN A 355 -13.72 -3.56 -27.08
C GLN A 355 -14.41 -2.28 -27.63
N LYS A 356 -15.37 -2.38 -28.57
CA LYS A 356 -16.11 -1.21 -29.06
C LYS A 356 -17.03 -0.65 -27.96
N LEU A 357 -16.97 0.66 -27.71
CA LEU A 357 -18.13 1.44 -27.26
C LEU A 357 -19.11 1.50 -28.44
N LYS A 358 -20.19 0.70 -28.38
CA LYS A 358 -21.10 0.47 -29.52
C LYS A 358 -22.15 1.58 -29.76
N HIS A 359 -22.23 2.61 -28.92
CA HIS A 359 -23.28 3.63 -29.04
C HIS A 359 -22.73 5.02 -28.70
N MET A 360 -22.48 5.84 -29.73
CA MET A 360 -22.59 7.29 -29.61
C MET A 360 -23.49 7.76 -30.74
N VAL A 361 -24.75 7.98 -30.37
CA VAL A 361 -25.78 8.81 -31.01
C VAL A 361 -25.83 8.74 -32.54
N VAL A 362 -26.79 7.97 -33.05
CA VAL A 362 -27.29 8.12 -34.43
C VAL A 362 -27.76 9.58 -34.58
N PRO A 363 -27.33 10.33 -35.63
CA PRO A 363 -27.89 11.64 -35.87
C PRO A 363 -29.39 11.49 -36.12
N ASN A 364 -30.19 12.21 -35.35
CA ASN A 364 -31.65 12.24 -35.53
C ASN A 364 -31.95 12.72 -36.96
N LYS A 365 -32.14 11.78 -37.88
CA LYS A 365 -32.72 12.03 -39.20
C LYS A 365 -34.23 12.05 -39.00
N GLY A 366 -34.85 13.21 -39.18
CA GLY A 366 -36.31 13.29 -39.34
C GLY A 366 -36.93 14.55 -38.77
N ILE A 367 -36.58 15.72 -39.29
CA ILE A 367 -37.61 16.74 -39.56
C ILE A 367 -38.16 16.41 -40.96
N ILE A 368 -39.45 16.73 -41.19
CA ILE A 368 -40.28 16.55 -42.42
C ILE A 368 -41.17 15.28 -42.32
N ASN A 369 -42.51 15.28 -42.31
CA ASN A 369 -43.54 16.30 -42.56
C ASN A 369 -44.94 15.82 -42.10
N ASN A 370 -45.78 16.80 -41.73
CA ASN A 370 -47.21 17.04 -42.02
C ASN A 370 -48.35 16.02 -41.76
N SER A 371 -49.46 16.65 -41.34
CA SER A 371 -50.90 16.37 -41.57
C SER A 371 -51.55 15.19 -40.85
N GLU A 372 -52.39 15.49 -39.85
CA GLU A 372 -53.83 15.81 -40.02
C GLU A 372 -54.29 16.84 -38.99
#